data_AF-A0AAU8A7F9-F1
#
_entry.id   AF-A0AAU8A7F9-F1
#
_cell.length_a   1.000
_cell.length_b   1.000
_cell.length_c   1.000
_cell.angle_alpha   90.00
_cell.angle_beta   90.00
_cell.angle_gamma   90.00
#
_symmetry.space_group_name_H-M   'P 1'
#
loop_
_entity.id
_entity.type
_entity.pdbx_description
1 polymer ?
#
loop_
_entity_poly.entity_id
_entity_poly.type
_entity_poly.pdbx_seq_one_letter_code
_entity_poly.pdbx_strand_id
1 'polypeptide(L)'
;MKIGDAPYIRNYMATGEEYPRELCARQEEAEERLYMLEDERRDVEEFMGLSIELKEDVLDHYDTEIRECERTIAYFENMRRR
;
A
#
# COMPACT_ATOMS: atom_id res chain seq x y z
N MET A 1 -11.98 -5.28 8.68
CA MET A 1 -10.76 -4.87 9.40
C MET A 1 -11.10 -3.65 10.24
N LYS A 2 -10.82 -3.60 11.55
CA LYS A 2 -10.99 -2.36 12.32
C LYS A 2 -9.77 -1.48 12.08
N ILE A 3 -9.94 -0.16 12.04
CA ILE A 3 -8.83 0.81 11.86
C ILE A 3 -7.66 0.51 12.82
N GLY A 4 -7.94 0.12 14.07
CA GLY A 4 -6.91 -0.24 15.05
C GLY A 4 -6.15 -1.57 14.81
N ASP A 5 -6.54 -2.37 13.81
CA ASP A 5 -5.86 -3.62 13.44
C ASP A 5 -4.79 -3.40 12.36
N ALA A 6 -4.70 -2.19 11.80
CA ALA A 6 -3.67 -1.88 10.83
C ALA A 6 -2.27 -1.92 11.50
N PRO A 7 -1.27 -2.61 10.91
CA PRO A 7 0.05 -2.79 11.51
C PRO A 7 0.75 -1.48 11.90
N TYR A 8 0.51 -0.41 11.15
CA TYR A 8 1.11 0.90 11.35
C TYR A 8 0.53 1.68 12.54
N ILE A 9 -0.78 1.58 12.82
CA ILE A 9 -1.42 2.22 13.99
C ILE A 9 -0.89 1.59 15.29
N ARG A 10 -0.64 0.28 15.27
CA ARG A 10 0.01 -0.42 16.39
C ARG A 10 1.41 0.12 16.67
N ASN A 11 2.19 0.45 15.64
CA ASN A 11 3.55 0.97 15.81
C ASN A 11 3.56 2.32 16.52
N TYR A 12 2.66 3.25 16.18
CA TYR A 12 2.59 4.55 16.85
C TYR A 12 2.04 4.47 18.29
N MET A 13 1.04 3.62 18.54
CA MET A 13 0.55 3.40 19.90
C MET A 13 1.61 2.74 20.80
N ALA A 14 2.53 1.96 20.23
CA ALA A 14 3.60 1.30 20.97
C ALA A 14 4.76 2.24 21.35
N THR A 15 5.03 3.30 20.55
CA THR A 15 6.15 4.22 20.81
C THR A 15 5.80 5.38 21.75
N GLY A 16 4.53 5.62 22.04
CA GLY A 16 4.09 6.71 22.92
C GLY A 16 4.23 8.11 22.31
N GLU A 17 4.50 8.20 21.01
CA GLU A 17 4.59 9.45 20.26
C GLU A 17 3.20 9.90 19.77
N GLU A 18 2.94 11.22 19.80
CA GLU A 18 1.69 11.78 19.30
C GLU A 18 1.66 11.70 17.77
N TYR A 19 0.69 10.95 17.26
CA TYR A 19 0.54 10.64 15.83
C TYR A 19 0.35 11.93 15.00
N PRO A 20 1.30 12.29 14.10
CA PRO A 20 1.18 13.49 13.27
C PRO A 20 0.13 13.25 12.17
N ARG A 21 -1.14 13.54 12.51
CA ARG A 21 -2.34 13.06 11.83
C ARG A 21 -2.39 13.24 10.30
N GLU A 22 -1.91 14.36 9.76
CA GLU A 22 -2.07 14.64 8.32
C GLU A 22 -1.02 13.97 7.43
N LEU A 23 0.27 14.06 7.80
CA LEU A 23 1.35 13.36 7.06
C LEU A 23 1.15 11.85 7.15
N CYS A 24 0.64 11.40 8.29
CA CYS A 24 0.53 9.99 8.55
C CYS A 24 -0.75 9.39 7.93
N ALA A 25 -1.88 10.11 7.84
CA ALA A 25 -3.07 9.63 7.12
C ALA A 25 -2.81 9.33 5.62
N ARG A 26 -2.02 10.16 4.93
CA ARG A 26 -1.68 9.90 3.51
C ARG A 26 -0.71 8.74 3.33
N GLN A 27 0.19 8.54 4.29
CA GLN A 27 1.06 7.36 4.32
C GLN A 27 0.23 6.10 4.57
N GLU A 28 -0.67 6.12 5.55
CA GLU A 28 -1.57 5.01 5.88
C GLU A 28 -2.46 4.61 4.70
N GLU A 29 -3.04 5.58 4.01
CA GLU A 29 -3.83 5.35 2.80
C GLU A 29 -3.00 4.67 1.71
N ALA A 30 -1.74 5.09 1.53
CA ALA A 30 -0.83 4.47 0.57
C ALA A 30 -0.42 3.04 0.96
N GLU A 31 -0.21 2.77 2.25
CA GLU A 31 0.10 1.43 2.78
C GLU A 31 -1.10 0.47 2.66
N GLU A 32 -2.30 0.94 2.98
CA GLU A 32 -3.52 0.14 2.82
C GLU A 32 -3.81 -0.14 1.34
N ARG A 33 -3.67 0.87 0.48
CA ARG A 33 -3.81 0.69 -0.97
C ARG A 33 -2.77 -0.28 -1.53
N LEU A 34 -1.51 -0.19 -1.10
CA LEU A 34 -0.46 -1.12 -1.50
C LEU A 34 -0.83 -2.56 -1.18
N TYR A 35 -1.25 -2.83 0.07
CA TYR A 35 -1.65 -4.16 0.50
C TYR A 35 -2.78 -4.74 -0.35
N MET A 36 -3.80 -3.93 -0.66
CA MET A 36 -4.92 -4.37 -1.48
C MET A 36 -4.50 -4.64 -2.94
N LEU A 37 -3.69 -3.77 -3.53
CA LEU A 37 -3.19 -3.94 -4.89
C LEU A 37 -2.31 -5.18 -5.04
N GLU A 38 -1.45 -5.49 -4.06
CA GLU A 38 -0.62 -6.69 -4.08
C GLU A 38 -1.44 -7.98 -4.02
N ASP A 39 -2.55 -7.98 -3.26
CA ASP A 39 -3.49 -9.10 -3.17
C ASP A 39 -4.27 -9.27 -4.48
N GLU A 40 -4.86 -8.19 -5.00
CA GLU A 40 -5.61 -8.18 -6.27
C GLU A 40 -4.72 -8.57 -7.46
N ARG A 41 -3.47 -8.09 -7.51
CA ARG A 41 -2.49 -8.48 -8.53
C ARG A 41 -2.22 -9.99 -8.48
N ARG A 42 -2.09 -10.58 -7.29
CA ARG A 42 -1.89 -12.02 -7.12
C ARG A 42 -3.10 -12.81 -7.61
N ASP A 43 -4.30 -12.34 -7.29
CA ASP A 43 -5.54 -12.94 -7.80
C ASP A 43 -5.58 -12.93 -9.33
N VAL A 44 -5.16 -11.83 -9.97
CA VAL A 44 -5.06 -11.74 -11.44
C VAL A 44 -4.01 -12.71 -11.98
N GLU A 45 -2.85 -12.82 -11.33
CA GLU A 45 -1.78 -13.75 -11.70
C GLU A 45 -2.24 -15.22 -11.65
N GLU A 46 -3.14 -15.57 -10.74
CA GLU A 46 -3.71 -16.92 -10.64
C GLU A 46 -4.95 -17.12 -11.53
N PHE A 47 -5.58 -16.03 -11.97
CA PHE A 47 -6.81 -16.09 -12.77
C PHE A 47 -6.56 -16.66 -14.18
N MET A 48 -7.19 -17.80 -14.48
CA MET A 48 -7.06 -18.50 -15.77
C MET A 48 -8.04 -18.02 -16.85
N GLY A 49 -9.01 -17.15 -16.51
CA GLY A 49 -10.08 -16.75 -17.42
C GLY A 49 -9.76 -15.59 -18.35
N LEU A 50 -8.59 -14.96 -18.22
CA LEU A 50 -8.14 -13.86 -19.08
C LEU A 50 -7.29 -14.39 -20.23
N SER A 51 -7.35 -13.72 -21.38
CA SER A 51 -6.33 -13.91 -22.42
C SER A 51 -4.96 -13.49 -21.88
N ILE A 52 -3.89 -14.07 -22.43
CA ILE A 52 -2.52 -13.77 -22.00
C ILE A 52 -2.23 -12.27 -22.16
N GLU A 53 -2.55 -11.69 -23.32
CA GLU A 53 -2.33 -10.26 -23.61
C GLU A 53 -3.06 -9.35 -22.60
N LEU A 54 -4.34 -9.62 -22.34
CA LEU A 54 -5.12 -8.82 -21.39
C LEU A 54 -4.60 -9.00 -19.95
N LYS A 55 -4.15 -10.20 -19.60
CA LYS A 55 -3.57 -10.48 -18.29
C LYS A 55 -2.26 -9.72 -18.08
N GLU A 56 -1.39 -9.69 -19.09
CA GLU A 56 -0.15 -8.91 -19.07
C GLU A 56 -0.46 -7.42 -18.90
N ASP A 57 -1.37 -6.86 -19.69
CA ASP A 57 -1.78 -5.45 -19.58
C ASP A 57 -2.31 -5.09 -18.17
N VAL A 58 -3.13 -5.98 -17.58
CA VAL A 58 -3.68 -5.76 -16.24
C VAL A 58 -2.61 -5.88 -15.17
N LEU A 59 -1.69 -6.84 -15.28
CA LEU A 59 -0.57 -6.97 -14.34
C LEU A 59 0.37 -5.75 -14.40
N ASP A 60 0.66 -5.24 -15.61
CA ASP A 60 1.46 -4.02 -15.80
C ASP A 60 0.79 -2.78 -15.17
N HIS A 61 -0.54 -2.71 -15.23
CA HIS A 61 -1.29 -1.66 -14.54
C HIS A 61 -1.12 -1.76 -13.01
N TYR A 62 -1.30 -2.94 -12.43
CA TYR A 62 -1.09 -3.15 -10.99
C TYR A 62 0.35 -2.85 -10.56
N ASP A 63 1.35 -3.31 -11.32
CA ASP A 63 2.77 -3.02 -11.04
C ASP A 63 3.06 -1.51 -11.06
N THR A 64 2.38 -0.75 -11.93
CA THR A 64 2.50 0.71 -11.97
C THR A 64 1.92 1.38 -10.74
N GLU A 65 0.70 1.00 -10.34
CA GLU A 65 0.02 1.53 -9.15
C GLU A 65 0.76 1.18 -7.85
N ILE A 66 1.26 -0.07 -7.74
CA ILE A 66 2.09 -0.53 -6.61
C ILE A 66 3.32 0.36 -6.46
N ARG A 67 4.04 0.64 -7.57
CA ARG A 67 5.21 1.53 -7.54
C ARG A 67 4.87 2.96 -7.15
N GLU A 68 3.65 3.44 -7.39
CA GLU A 68 3.19 4.76 -6.92
C GLU A 68 2.96 4.78 -5.41
N CYS A 69 2.34 3.72 -4.87
CA CYS A 69 2.21 3.55 -3.43
C CYS A 69 3.57 3.46 -2.74
N GLU A 70 4.49 2.62 -3.24
CA GLU A 70 5.85 2.49 -2.71
C GLU A 70 6.60 3.83 -2.69
N ARG A 71 6.52 4.60 -3.78
CA ARG A 71 7.13 5.94 -3.87
C ARG A 71 6.56 6.90 -2.83
N THR A 72 5.25 6.85 -2.61
CA THR A 72 4.55 7.69 -1.63
C THR A 72 4.97 7.33 -0.21
N ILE A 73 5.01 6.04 0.13
CA ILE A 73 5.47 5.54 1.43
C ILE A 73 6.92 5.95 1.67
N ALA A 74 7.80 5.69 0.71
CA ALA A 74 9.22 6.06 0.81
C ALA A 74 9.42 7.58 1.00
N TYR A 75 8.59 8.42 0.38
CA TYR A 75 8.63 9.86 0.60
C TYR A 75 8.36 10.22 2.07
N PHE A 76 7.29 9.67 2.67
CA PHE A 76 6.95 9.97 4.06
C PHE A 76 7.95 9.36 5.05
N GLU A 77 8.44 8.14 4.81
CA GLU A 77 9.50 7.54 5.60
C GLU A 77 10.78 8.39 5.61
N ASN A 78 11.18 8.92 4.45
CA ASN A 78 12.34 9.80 4.34
C ASN A 78 12.12 11.15 5.04
N MET A 79 10.90 11.70 4.98
CA MET A 79 10.54 12.91 5.71
C MET A 79 10.63 12.73 7.22
N ARG A 80 10.32 11.54 7.76
CA ARG A 80 10.45 11.22 9.21
C ARG A 80 11.89 11.06 9.69
N ARG A 81 12.83 10.73 8.80
CA ARG A 81 14.26 10.57 9.14
C ARG A 81 15.04 11.88 9.19
N ARG A 82 14.44 12.99 8.74
CA ARG A 82 15.03 14.34 8.71
C ARG A 82 14.56 15.15 9.90
#